data_AF-A0A927X7W5-F1
#
_entry.id   AF-A0A927X7W5-F1
#
_cell.length_a   1.000
_cell.length_b   1.000
_cell.length_c   1.000
_cell.angle_alpha   90.00
_cell.angle_beta   90.00
_cell.angle_gamma   90.00
#
_symmetry.space_group_name_H-M   'P 1'
#
loop_
_entity.id
_entity.type
_entity.pdbx_description
1 polymer ?
#
loop_
_entity_poly.entity_id
_entity_poly.type
_entity_poly.pdbx_seq_one_letter_code
_entity_poly.pdbx_strand_id
1 'polypeptide(L)'
;MKSKFMIIVFLIFFVMIVSGCEDNRQNIIPPIINEENDSIETEEPKGDTNIEVDGIDVTTEIEEKEKEIVFENSIFVCPNGNGTGTYDNPYSLENGIQNLTNDKTLYLLSGTYNVSSVIRLTLNGSLDSYYKIYAYKDEKVILDFGKDYSKEQALTGNYNSEKAKGIVIKGTYYHIKGIIIKNCGAQGLQISGSYNIVENCVFANNGNTGCGIGGASNKAYNEWPHDNLIKNCTSYGNYDWDRLDDMQGEDADGFGCKLTTGPNNVFDGCIAYNNSDDGWDLFTKHLTGPIGSVTIKNSIAFSNGFSLTGESMKNGNGFKLGGRAIEVSHLVENCIAFYNKANGFDDNSNPGTITLKKCTSYLNGTRNYAMGRFLEENNTYSATWYEGDILFGPVDNVPKSHNVFVDCISYSSAITDSYCGTANNSYFFNQNNKYVVFDALSVCNSKYSKGNEIDSYDPFVSTNINLDDLENIHYEYRNNDYSINLNNFLKLKNNFNIGASF
;
A
#
# COMPACT_ATOMS: atom_id res chain seq x y z
N MET A 1 21.64 -61.53 -41.44
CA MET A 1 21.40 -61.36 -39.99
C MET A 1 22.19 -60.14 -39.53
N LYS A 2 21.65 -58.93 -39.75
CA LYS A 2 21.24 -57.94 -38.72
C LYS A 2 22.36 -57.67 -37.69
N SER A 3 23.36 -56.85 -38.00
CA SER A 3 23.41 -55.37 -37.95
C SER A 3 23.08 -54.80 -36.55
N LYS A 4 24.15 -54.44 -35.81
CA LYS A 4 24.11 -53.56 -34.64
C LYS A 4 23.97 -52.12 -35.14
N PHE A 5 22.90 -51.43 -34.73
CA PHE A 5 22.79 -49.98 -34.85
C PHE A 5 23.03 -49.37 -33.46
N MET A 6 24.09 -48.57 -33.37
CA MET A 6 24.40 -47.70 -32.24
C MET A 6 23.69 -46.38 -32.52
N ILE A 7 22.64 -46.06 -31.76
CA ILE A 7 22.01 -44.74 -31.82
C ILE A 7 22.81 -43.84 -30.86
N ILE A 8 23.69 -43.03 -31.43
CA ILE A 8 24.24 -41.83 -30.78
C ILE A 8 23.16 -40.76 -30.94
N VAL A 9 22.51 -40.37 -29.85
CA VAL A 9 21.70 -39.15 -29.82
C VAL A 9 22.67 -37.99 -29.58
N PHE A 10 22.94 -37.22 -30.63
CA PHE A 10 23.54 -35.89 -30.51
C PHE A 10 22.47 -34.95 -29.95
N LEU A 11 22.55 -34.57 -28.67
CA LEU A 11 21.91 -33.33 -28.22
C LEU A 11 22.76 -32.16 -28.75
N ILE A 12 22.27 -31.53 -29.82
CA ILE A 12 22.81 -30.26 -30.30
C ILE A 12 22.27 -29.19 -29.36
N PHE A 13 23.12 -28.72 -28.44
CA PHE A 13 22.89 -27.44 -27.76
C PHE A 13 22.99 -26.33 -28.80
N PHE A 14 21.85 -25.78 -29.23
CA PHE A 14 21.82 -24.47 -29.86
C PHE A 14 21.91 -23.42 -28.74
N VAL A 15 23.13 -23.08 -28.35
CA VAL A 15 23.37 -21.79 -27.69
C VAL A 15 23.35 -20.75 -28.80
N MET A 16 22.17 -20.23 -29.13
CA MET A 16 22.07 -18.96 -29.84
C MET A 16 22.28 -17.87 -28.80
N ILE A 17 23.50 -17.35 -28.74
CA ILE A 17 23.78 -16.05 -28.12
C ILE A 17 23.02 -15.01 -28.95
N VAL A 18 21.83 -14.63 -28.50
CA VAL A 18 21.18 -13.39 -28.93
C VAL A 18 21.64 -12.31 -27.97
N SER A 19 22.61 -11.51 -28.43
CA SER A 19 23.07 -10.30 -27.76
C SER A 19 21.91 -9.31 -27.64
N GLY A 20 21.53 -8.92 -26.43
CA GLY A 20 20.53 -7.87 -26.20
C GLY A 20 20.11 -7.64 -24.74
N CYS A 21 20.29 -8.63 -23.86
CA CYS A 21 20.03 -8.50 -22.43
C CYS A 21 21.24 -9.05 -21.66
N GLU A 22 22.24 -8.20 -21.40
CA GLU A 22 23.30 -8.56 -20.44
C GLU A 22 22.79 -8.36 -19.02
N ASP A 23 22.99 -9.41 -18.23
CA ASP A 23 22.51 -9.62 -16.88
C ASP A 23 23.65 -9.29 -15.92
N ASN A 24 23.54 -8.22 -15.13
CA ASN A 24 24.47 -7.92 -14.05
C ASN A 24 24.12 -8.77 -12.82
N ARG A 25 24.39 -10.09 -12.91
CA ARG A 25 24.28 -11.00 -11.77
C ARG A 25 25.64 -11.13 -11.07
N GLN A 26 25.83 -10.40 -9.96
CA GLN A 26 26.81 -10.80 -8.95
C GLN A 26 26.13 -11.76 -7.96
N ASN A 27 26.75 -12.92 -7.79
CA ASN A 27 26.36 -13.97 -6.87
C ASN A 27 26.31 -13.45 -5.42
N ILE A 28 25.11 -13.45 -4.83
CA ILE A 28 24.94 -13.45 -3.38
C ILE A 28 24.10 -14.69 -3.06
N ILE A 29 24.78 -15.72 -2.55
CA ILE A 29 24.15 -16.91 -1.96
C ILE A 29 23.96 -16.58 -0.47
N PRO A 30 22.74 -16.47 0.07
CA PRO A 30 22.55 -16.35 1.51
C PRO A 30 22.80 -17.70 2.21
N PRO A 31 23.26 -17.69 3.47
CA PRO A 31 23.73 -18.88 4.17
C PRO A 31 22.57 -19.76 4.68
N ILE A 32 22.75 -21.07 4.56
CA ILE A 32 21.92 -22.09 5.21
C ILE A 32 22.33 -22.17 6.68
N ILE A 33 21.41 -21.86 7.59
CA ILE A 33 21.57 -22.06 9.04
C ILE A 33 20.82 -23.34 9.41
N ASN A 34 21.53 -24.28 10.04
CA ASN A 34 20.98 -25.47 10.66
C ASN A 34 20.34 -25.08 12.00
N GLU A 35 19.12 -25.53 12.27
CA GLU A 35 18.62 -25.69 13.65
C GLU A 35 17.95 -27.05 13.86
N GLU A 36 18.29 -27.61 15.02
CA GLU A 36 17.83 -28.89 15.56
C GLU A 36 16.43 -28.76 16.20
N ASN A 37 15.61 -29.79 15.98
CA ASN A 37 14.55 -30.37 16.82
C ASN A 37 13.80 -29.50 17.85
N ASP A 38 12.48 -29.41 17.70
CA ASP A 38 11.57 -30.15 18.58
C ASP A 38 10.17 -30.40 17.95
N SER A 39 9.62 -31.56 18.29
CA SER A 39 8.59 -32.34 17.59
C SER A 39 7.14 -31.95 17.86
N ILE A 40 6.28 -31.96 16.82
CA ILE A 40 4.90 -32.49 16.87
C ILE A 40 4.58 -33.16 15.52
N GLU A 41 4.33 -34.47 15.54
CA GLU A 41 4.01 -35.31 14.39
C GLU A 41 2.62 -35.02 13.81
N THR A 42 2.59 -34.66 12.52
CA THR A 42 1.52 -35.06 11.60
C THR A 42 2.18 -35.72 10.40
N GLU A 43 1.97 -37.02 10.22
CA GLU A 43 2.48 -37.79 9.08
C GLU A 43 1.89 -37.23 7.76
N GLU A 44 2.69 -36.46 7.03
CA GLU A 44 2.57 -36.34 5.58
C GLU A 44 3.27 -37.54 4.93
N PRO A 45 2.73 -38.12 3.84
CA PRO A 45 3.39 -39.21 3.16
C PRO A 45 4.65 -38.68 2.47
N LYS A 46 5.82 -39.06 3.00
CA LYS A 46 7.08 -39.03 2.24
C LYS A 46 6.95 -39.97 1.04
N GLY A 47 6.90 -39.38 -0.15
CA GLY A 47 7.01 -40.10 -1.39
C GLY A 47 7.30 -39.14 -2.54
N ASP A 48 8.57 -38.84 -2.77
CA ASP A 48 9.04 -38.49 -4.12
C ASP A 48 8.82 -39.73 -4.99
N THR A 49 7.62 -39.88 -5.53
CA THR A 49 7.33 -40.88 -6.55
C THR A 49 7.38 -40.19 -7.91
N ASN A 50 8.57 -40.16 -8.51
CA ASN A 50 8.67 -40.01 -9.96
C ASN A 50 7.92 -41.20 -10.58
N ILE A 51 6.74 -40.93 -11.15
CA ILE A 51 5.95 -41.95 -11.83
C ILE A 51 6.50 -42.05 -13.25
N GLU A 52 7.44 -42.96 -13.47
CA GLU A 52 7.86 -43.36 -14.82
C GLU A 52 6.82 -44.32 -15.41
N VAL A 53 6.19 -43.92 -16.51
CA VAL A 53 5.46 -44.84 -17.39
C VAL A 53 6.16 -44.81 -18.75
N ASP A 54 6.60 -45.97 -19.23
CA ASP A 54 7.29 -46.13 -20.53
C ASP A 54 8.57 -45.27 -20.72
N GLY A 55 9.29 -44.95 -19.63
CA GLY A 55 10.56 -44.21 -19.69
C GLY A 55 10.41 -42.69 -19.86
N ILE A 56 9.20 -42.17 -19.68
CA ILE A 56 8.89 -40.75 -19.61
C ILE A 56 8.60 -40.40 -18.16
N ASP A 57 9.30 -39.39 -17.64
CA ASP A 57 9.00 -38.80 -16.34
C ASP A 57 7.78 -37.88 -16.48
N VAL A 58 6.62 -38.36 -16.01
CA VAL A 58 5.31 -37.72 -16.17
C VAL A 58 5.25 -36.36 -15.45
N THR A 59 6.09 -36.15 -14.44
CA THR A 59 6.14 -34.87 -13.70
C THR A 59 6.71 -33.75 -14.56
N THR A 60 7.76 -34.05 -15.34
CA THR A 60 8.43 -33.09 -16.21
C THR A 60 7.55 -32.71 -17.41
N GLU A 61 6.79 -33.66 -17.96
CA GLU A 61 5.81 -33.35 -19.02
C GLU A 61 4.67 -32.44 -18.55
N ILE A 62 4.20 -32.59 -17.31
CA ILE A 62 3.16 -31.72 -16.75
C ILE A 62 3.70 -30.30 -16.57
N GLU A 63 4.90 -30.14 -15.99
CA GLU A 63 5.54 -28.83 -15.84
C GLU A 63 5.83 -28.14 -17.18
N GLU A 64 6.30 -28.89 -18.18
CA GLU A 64 6.53 -28.36 -19.53
C GLU A 64 5.22 -27.91 -20.20
N LYS A 65 4.15 -28.68 -20.03
CA LYS A 65 2.83 -28.35 -20.57
C LYS A 65 2.18 -27.16 -19.87
N GLU A 66 2.31 -27.05 -18.54
CA GLU A 66 1.88 -25.86 -17.80
C GLU A 66 2.65 -24.62 -18.25
N LYS A 67 3.96 -24.74 -18.45
CA LYS A 67 4.80 -23.66 -18.98
C LYS A 67 4.37 -23.25 -20.40
N GLU A 68 4.06 -24.21 -21.26
CA GLU A 68 3.58 -23.95 -22.64
C GLU A 68 2.24 -23.20 -22.62
N ILE A 69 1.27 -23.64 -21.79
CA ILE A 69 -0.04 -22.97 -21.64
C ILE A 69 0.11 -21.54 -21.12
N VAL A 70 1.02 -21.31 -20.16
CA VAL A 70 1.32 -19.95 -19.69
C VAL A 70 1.86 -19.09 -20.83
N PHE A 71 2.74 -19.63 -21.67
CA PHE A 71 3.39 -18.86 -22.73
C PHE A 71 2.42 -18.53 -23.88
N GLU A 72 1.55 -19.46 -24.27
CA GLU A 72 0.55 -19.23 -25.33
C GLU A 72 -0.47 -18.14 -24.94
N ASN A 73 -0.84 -18.10 -23.66
CA ASN A 73 -1.82 -17.15 -23.10
C ASN A 73 -1.17 -15.86 -22.56
N SER A 74 0.06 -15.56 -22.98
CA SER A 74 0.82 -14.40 -22.50
C SER A 74 1.39 -13.55 -23.61
N ILE A 75 1.63 -12.29 -23.26
CA ILE A 75 2.47 -11.36 -24.00
C ILE A 75 3.57 -10.93 -23.04
N PHE A 76 4.83 -10.93 -23.49
CA PHE A 76 5.98 -10.57 -22.67
C PHE A 76 6.60 -9.25 -23.12
N VAL A 77 7.01 -8.42 -22.16
CA VAL A 77 7.81 -7.22 -22.40
C VAL A 77 9.07 -7.22 -21.56
N CYS A 78 10.15 -6.59 -22.04
CA CYS A 78 11.37 -6.36 -21.27
C CYS A 78 11.87 -4.92 -21.49
N PRO A 79 12.80 -4.40 -20.65
CA PRO A 79 13.27 -3.01 -20.73
C PRO A 79 13.73 -2.55 -22.12
N ASN A 80 14.43 -3.42 -22.87
CA ASN A 80 14.97 -3.13 -24.20
C ASN A 80 14.27 -3.94 -25.31
N GLY A 81 13.06 -4.44 -25.05
CA GLY A 81 12.36 -5.32 -25.97
C GLY A 81 12.01 -4.61 -27.28
N ASN A 82 12.12 -5.32 -28.39
CA ASN A 82 11.83 -4.82 -29.74
C ASN A 82 11.27 -5.93 -30.65
N GLY A 83 10.82 -7.02 -30.02
CA GLY A 83 10.45 -8.26 -30.67
C GLY A 83 8.97 -8.39 -31.02
N THR A 84 8.47 -9.60 -30.85
CA THR A 84 7.12 -10.05 -31.24
C THR A 84 6.21 -10.39 -30.07
N GLY A 85 6.65 -10.13 -28.83
CA GLY A 85 5.85 -10.33 -27.61
C GLY A 85 5.86 -11.76 -27.06
N THR A 86 6.69 -12.64 -27.61
CA THR A 86 6.94 -13.97 -27.03
C THR A 86 7.97 -13.89 -25.92
N TYR A 87 8.08 -14.92 -25.08
CA TYR A 87 9.08 -14.95 -24.00
C TYR A 87 10.51 -14.77 -24.52
N ASP A 88 10.87 -15.47 -25.61
CA ASP A 88 12.21 -15.40 -26.22
C ASP A 88 12.45 -14.15 -27.08
N ASN A 89 11.38 -13.45 -27.47
CA ASN A 89 11.45 -12.25 -28.30
C ASN A 89 10.42 -11.20 -27.82
N PRO A 90 10.61 -10.64 -26.61
CA PRO A 90 9.63 -9.80 -25.94
C PRO A 90 9.45 -8.43 -26.63
N TYR A 91 8.27 -7.85 -26.44
CA TYR A 91 7.97 -6.48 -26.88
C TYR A 91 8.69 -5.42 -26.01
N SER A 92 8.75 -4.19 -26.53
CA SER A 92 8.92 -3.02 -25.68
C SER A 92 7.68 -2.85 -24.78
N LEU A 93 7.80 -2.14 -23.66
CA LEU A 93 6.64 -1.82 -22.81
C LEU A 93 5.51 -1.13 -23.61
N GLU A 94 5.86 -0.16 -24.46
CA GLU A 94 4.88 0.55 -25.30
C GLU A 94 4.12 -0.41 -26.22
N ASN A 95 4.83 -1.29 -26.93
CA ASN A 95 4.21 -2.26 -27.81
C ASN A 95 3.34 -3.27 -27.02
N GLY A 96 3.79 -3.70 -25.84
CA GLY A 96 2.99 -4.57 -24.98
C GLY A 96 1.69 -3.93 -24.53
N ILE A 97 1.72 -2.66 -24.12
CA ILE A 97 0.52 -1.90 -23.74
C ILE A 97 -0.41 -1.70 -24.95
N GLN A 98 0.12 -1.41 -26.14
CA GLN A 98 -0.67 -1.26 -27.37
C GLN A 98 -1.34 -2.57 -27.81
N ASN A 99 -0.72 -3.72 -27.53
CA ASN A 99 -1.24 -5.05 -27.87
C ASN A 99 -1.94 -5.73 -26.68
N LEU A 100 -2.26 -4.98 -25.61
CA LEU A 100 -2.91 -5.52 -24.44
C LEU A 100 -4.34 -5.98 -24.78
N THR A 101 -4.61 -7.25 -24.50
CA THR A 101 -5.93 -7.88 -24.64
C THR A 101 -6.38 -8.44 -23.29
N ASN A 102 -7.65 -8.84 -23.18
CA ASN A 102 -8.25 -9.40 -21.96
C ASN A 102 -8.42 -10.94 -22.00
N ASP A 103 -7.93 -11.58 -23.06
CA ASP A 103 -7.75 -13.02 -23.20
C ASP A 103 -6.33 -13.48 -22.85
N LYS A 104 -5.36 -12.56 -22.77
CA LYS A 104 -3.96 -12.81 -22.41
C LYS A 104 -3.51 -12.00 -21.20
N THR A 105 -2.44 -12.45 -20.55
CA THR A 105 -1.73 -11.66 -19.53
C THR A 105 -0.55 -10.94 -20.16
N LEU A 106 -0.40 -9.64 -19.91
CA LEU A 106 0.84 -8.92 -20.21
C LEU A 106 1.82 -9.08 -19.04
N TYR A 107 2.88 -9.85 -19.26
CA TYR A 107 3.95 -10.06 -18.29
C TYR A 107 5.14 -9.14 -18.56
N LEU A 108 5.56 -8.41 -17.52
CA LEU A 108 6.79 -7.63 -17.49
C LEU A 108 7.90 -8.50 -16.90
N LEU A 109 8.96 -8.72 -17.65
CA LEU A 109 10.18 -9.39 -17.15
C LEU A 109 10.98 -8.44 -16.24
N SER A 110 11.82 -9.00 -15.37
CA SER A 110 12.67 -8.21 -14.46
C SER A 110 13.42 -7.06 -15.13
N GLY A 111 13.60 -5.98 -14.36
CA GLY A 111 14.46 -4.86 -14.72
C GLY A 111 13.79 -3.50 -14.60
N THR A 112 14.57 -2.48 -14.97
CA THR A 112 14.13 -1.08 -14.95
C THR A 112 13.75 -0.62 -16.34
N TYR A 113 12.49 -0.28 -16.51
CA TYR A 113 11.92 0.31 -17.72
C TYR A 113 11.99 1.83 -17.58
N ASN A 114 12.72 2.49 -18.48
CA ASN A 114 12.76 3.95 -18.56
C ASN A 114 11.51 4.45 -19.29
N VAL A 115 10.56 5.04 -18.56
CA VAL A 115 9.27 5.44 -19.10
C VAL A 115 9.20 6.96 -19.26
N SER A 116 9.15 7.45 -20.49
CA SER A 116 9.19 8.89 -20.78
C SER A 116 7.82 9.56 -20.81
N SER A 117 6.72 8.80 -20.77
CA SER A 117 5.37 9.32 -20.89
C SER A 117 4.35 8.50 -20.11
N VAL A 118 3.28 9.17 -19.67
CA VAL A 118 2.16 8.55 -18.95
C VAL A 118 1.55 7.37 -19.71
N ILE A 119 1.35 6.26 -19.02
CA ILE A 119 0.65 5.08 -19.52
C ILE A 119 -0.86 5.28 -19.29
N ARG A 120 -1.65 5.24 -20.37
CA ARG A 120 -3.11 5.42 -20.30
C ARG A 120 -3.82 4.11 -20.57
N LEU A 121 -4.64 3.69 -19.62
CA LEU A 121 -5.40 2.45 -19.66
C LEU A 121 -6.89 2.78 -19.76
N THR A 122 -7.47 2.64 -20.94
CA THR A 122 -8.82 3.18 -21.28
C THR A 122 -9.83 2.12 -21.72
N LEU A 123 -9.44 0.85 -21.80
CA LEU A 123 -10.31 -0.24 -22.25
C LEU A 123 -11.24 -0.68 -21.11
N ASN A 124 -12.37 -1.30 -21.46
CA ASN A 124 -13.35 -1.76 -20.48
C ASN A 124 -13.46 -3.28 -20.56
N GLY A 125 -13.04 -3.98 -19.51
CA GLY A 125 -13.19 -5.42 -19.39
C GLY A 125 -14.53 -5.80 -18.75
N SER A 126 -14.56 -6.99 -18.16
CA SER A 126 -15.70 -7.49 -17.37
C SER A 126 -15.21 -8.31 -16.17
N LEU A 127 -16.13 -8.67 -15.28
CA LEU A 127 -15.82 -9.47 -14.09
C LEU A 127 -15.11 -10.79 -14.42
N ASP A 128 -15.40 -11.37 -15.59
CA ASP A 128 -14.82 -12.64 -16.04
C ASP A 128 -13.59 -12.45 -16.95
N SER A 129 -13.22 -11.20 -17.30
CA SER A 129 -12.18 -10.92 -18.28
C SER A 129 -11.52 -9.57 -18.00
N TYR A 130 -10.53 -9.63 -17.11
CA TYR A 130 -9.68 -8.50 -16.75
C TYR A 130 -8.57 -8.26 -17.78
N TYR A 131 -8.20 -7.00 -17.97
CA TYR A 131 -6.93 -6.63 -18.59
C TYR A 131 -5.80 -6.77 -17.56
N LYS A 132 -4.95 -7.79 -17.71
CA LYS A 132 -3.95 -8.17 -16.71
C LYS A 132 -2.55 -7.68 -17.10
N ILE A 133 -1.90 -6.95 -16.19
CA ILE A 133 -0.53 -6.40 -16.36
C ILE A 133 0.29 -6.76 -15.12
N TYR A 134 1.12 -7.79 -15.22
CA TYR A 134 1.80 -8.39 -14.06
C TYR A 134 3.31 -8.38 -14.22
N ALA A 135 4.03 -8.23 -13.11
CA ALA A 135 5.40 -8.71 -13.05
C ALA A 135 5.43 -10.24 -13.22
N TYR A 136 6.36 -10.73 -14.03
CA TYR A 136 6.52 -12.16 -14.25
C TYR A 136 7.19 -12.80 -13.03
N LYS A 137 6.59 -13.86 -12.48
CA LYS A 137 7.14 -14.64 -11.34
C LYS A 137 7.56 -13.79 -10.12
N ASP A 138 6.83 -12.70 -9.86
CA ASP A 138 7.12 -11.76 -8.78
C ASP A 138 8.55 -11.18 -8.81
N GLU A 139 9.16 -11.15 -10.00
CA GLU A 139 10.45 -10.51 -10.21
C GLU A 139 10.37 -8.99 -9.99
N LYS A 140 11.53 -8.37 -9.69
CA LYS A 140 11.62 -6.91 -9.48
C LYS A 140 11.47 -6.17 -10.81
N VAL A 141 10.28 -5.62 -11.04
CA VAL A 141 9.93 -4.78 -12.19
C VAL A 141 9.79 -3.33 -11.74
N ILE A 142 10.58 -2.43 -12.32
CA ILE A 142 10.56 -1.00 -12.02
C ILE A 142 10.16 -0.22 -13.27
N LEU A 143 9.05 0.51 -13.19
CA LEU A 143 8.72 1.58 -14.13
C LEU A 143 9.27 2.89 -13.56
N ASP A 144 10.43 3.31 -14.07
CA ASP A 144 11.09 4.54 -13.67
C ASP A 144 10.75 5.65 -14.66
N PHE A 145 10.01 6.66 -14.20
CA PHE A 145 9.62 7.78 -15.03
C PHE A 145 10.70 8.87 -15.12
N GLY A 146 11.86 8.63 -14.50
CA GLY A 146 13.14 9.28 -14.78
C GLY A 146 13.22 10.75 -14.43
N LYS A 147 12.28 11.28 -13.64
CA LYS A 147 12.25 12.71 -13.31
C LYS A 147 12.96 12.98 -11.99
N ASP A 148 14.02 13.77 -12.10
CA ASP A 148 14.79 14.31 -10.99
C ASP A 148 14.12 15.59 -10.48
N TYR A 149 13.47 15.52 -9.31
CA TYR A 149 12.66 16.60 -8.74
C TYR A 149 13.52 17.72 -8.17
N SER A 150 14.11 18.54 -9.03
CA SER A 150 14.58 19.84 -8.58
C SER A 150 13.41 20.83 -8.54
N LYS A 151 13.41 21.69 -7.53
CA LYS A 151 12.55 22.88 -7.45
C LYS A 151 12.57 23.71 -8.74
N GLU A 152 13.68 23.67 -9.48
CA GLU A 152 13.84 24.40 -10.74
C GLU A 152 13.03 23.78 -11.88
N GLN A 153 12.92 22.45 -11.93
CA GLN A 153 12.03 21.82 -12.89
C GLN A 153 10.59 22.25 -12.58
N ALA A 154 10.16 22.22 -11.32
CA ALA A 154 8.85 22.70 -10.82
C ALA A 154 8.40 24.06 -11.41
N LEU A 155 9.36 24.94 -11.69
CA LEU A 155 9.12 26.29 -12.25
C LEU A 155 8.66 26.29 -13.72
N THR A 156 8.80 25.18 -14.45
CA THR A 156 8.51 25.11 -15.89
C THR A 156 7.04 24.78 -16.24
N GLY A 157 6.15 24.65 -15.25
CA GLY A 157 4.69 24.72 -15.44
C GLY A 157 3.98 23.45 -15.96
N ASN A 158 4.61 22.28 -15.96
CA ASN A 158 3.96 21.00 -16.34
C ASN A 158 3.55 20.12 -15.13
N TYR A 159 3.51 20.71 -13.93
CA TYR A 159 3.33 20.02 -12.64
C TYR A 159 1.88 19.65 -12.40
N ASN A 160 1.67 18.48 -11.79
CA ASN A 160 0.34 17.92 -11.53
C ASN A 160 -0.56 17.81 -12.79
N SER A 161 0.07 17.84 -13.97
CA SER A 161 -0.63 17.65 -15.23
C SER A 161 -0.86 16.16 -15.48
N GLU A 162 -1.89 15.84 -16.25
CA GLU A 162 -2.16 14.47 -16.70
C GLU A 162 -0.94 13.81 -17.38
N LYS A 163 -0.09 14.60 -18.05
CA LYS A 163 1.11 14.11 -18.76
C LYS A 163 2.26 13.76 -17.81
N ALA A 164 2.21 14.24 -16.57
CA ALA A 164 3.23 14.03 -15.57
C ALA A 164 2.96 12.79 -14.69
N LYS A 165 1.75 12.22 -14.73
CA LYS A 165 1.38 11.01 -14.00
C LYS A 165 2.09 9.77 -14.55
N GLY A 166 2.24 8.73 -13.72
CA GLY A 166 2.80 7.46 -14.16
C GLY A 166 1.81 6.63 -14.97
N ILE A 167 0.83 6.04 -14.28
CA ILE A 167 -0.25 5.26 -14.89
C ILE A 167 -1.60 5.94 -14.63
N VAL A 168 -2.46 6.03 -15.64
CA VAL A 168 -3.85 6.51 -15.50
C VAL A 168 -4.83 5.45 -15.99
N ILE A 169 -5.61 4.88 -15.08
CA ILE A 169 -6.67 3.91 -15.34
C ILE A 169 -8.01 4.64 -15.49
N LYS A 170 -8.45 4.86 -16.72
CA LYS A 170 -9.78 5.41 -17.03
C LYS A 170 -10.81 4.33 -17.31
N GLY A 171 -10.33 3.16 -17.72
CA GLY A 171 -11.16 2.01 -18.03
C GLY A 171 -11.61 1.22 -16.79
N THR A 172 -12.16 0.04 -17.04
CA THR A 172 -12.72 -0.85 -16.01
C THR A 172 -12.13 -2.25 -16.12
N TYR A 173 -12.07 -2.97 -15.00
CA TYR A 173 -11.55 -4.34 -14.93
C TYR A 173 -10.09 -4.49 -15.40
N TYR A 174 -9.21 -3.57 -14.97
CA TYR A 174 -7.77 -3.80 -14.99
C TYR A 174 -7.31 -4.53 -13.73
N HIS A 175 -6.31 -5.41 -13.87
CA HIS A 175 -5.57 -5.98 -12.74
C HIS A 175 -4.08 -5.74 -12.96
N ILE A 176 -3.50 -4.85 -12.16
CA ILE A 176 -2.07 -4.52 -12.19
C ILE A 176 -1.42 -5.17 -10.97
N LYS A 177 -0.35 -5.95 -11.16
CA LYS A 177 0.28 -6.70 -10.06
C LYS A 177 1.82 -6.64 -10.06
N GLY A 178 2.42 -6.38 -8.90
CA GLY A 178 3.86 -6.64 -8.67
C GLY A 178 4.81 -5.60 -9.24
N ILE A 179 4.34 -4.37 -9.52
CA ILE A 179 5.11 -3.36 -10.25
C ILE A 179 5.49 -2.21 -9.32
N ILE A 180 6.77 -1.81 -9.34
CA ILE A 180 7.24 -0.58 -8.71
C ILE A 180 7.07 0.58 -9.71
N ILE A 181 6.35 1.62 -9.32
CA ILE A 181 6.10 2.83 -10.10
C ILE A 181 6.75 4.00 -9.34
N LYS A 182 7.80 4.58 -9.93
CA LYS A 182 8.57 5.62 -9.24
C LYS A 182 8.95 6.78 -10.12
N ASN A 183 9.29 7.87 -9.43
CA ASN A 183 9.78 9.11 -10.04
C ASN A 183 8.80 9.70 -11.07
N CYS A 184 7.49 9.57 -10.86
CA CYS A 184 6.46 10.17 -11.73
C CYS A 184 6.25 11.65 -11.42
N GLY A 185 6.15 12.51 -12.43
CA GLY A 185 6.08 13.97 -12.26
C GLY A 185 4.85 14.53 -11.52
N ALA A 186 3.91 13.66 -11.17
CA ALA A 186 2.69 13.92 -10.44
C ALA A 186 2.34 12.60 -9.74
N GLN A 187 1.06 12.19 -9.75
CA GLN A 187 0.66 10.93 -9.13
C GLN A 187 1.34 9.72 -9.78
N GLY A 188 1.77 8.75 -8.97
CA GLY A 188 2.36 7.51 -9.47
C GLY A 188 1.33 6.71 -10.28
N LEU A 189 0.17 6.47 -9.69
CA LEU A 189 -0.98 5.86 -10.34
C LEU A 189 -2.27 6.61 -10.01
N GLN A 190 -3.10 6.87 -11.02
CA GLN A 190 -4.44 7.41 -10.84
C GLN A 190 -5.50 6.45 -11.40
N ILE A 191 -6.56 6.21 -10.63
CA ILE A 191 -7.75 5.49 -11.03
C ILE A 191 -8.92 6.45 -11.15
N SER A 192 -9.44 6.59 -12.36
CA SER A 192 -10.65 7.33 -12.69
C SER A 192 -11.78 6.45 -13.21
N GLY A 193 -11.55 5.14 -13.35
CA GLY A 193 -12.58 4.13 -13.65
C GLY A 193 -12.95 3.26 -12.44
N SER A 194 -13.74 2.22 -12.67
CA SER A 194 -14.33 1.35 -11.64
C SER A 194 -13.92 -0.12 -11.82
N TYR A 195 -14.10 -0.93 -10.76
CA TYR A 195 -13.86 -2.39 -10.79
C TYR A 195 -12.40 -2.81 -11.09
N ASN A 196 -11.43 -1.94 -10.80
CA ASN A 196 -10.01 -2.23 -11.02
C ASN A 196 -9.35 -2.81 -9.77
N ILE A 197 -8.32 -3.63 -9.98
CA ILE A 197 -7.48 -4.22 -8.95
C ILE A 197 -6.04 -3.74 -9.14
N VAL A 198 -5.44 -3.20 -8.09
CA VAL A 198 -4.02 -2.90 -8.02
C VAL A 198 -3.46 -3.68 -6.85
N GLU A 199 -2.58 -4.64 -7.13
CA GLU A 199 -2.13 -5.63 -6.15
C GLU A 199 -0.60 -5.68 -6.04
N ASN A 200 -0.06 -5.70 -4.83
CA ASN A 200 1.38 -5.89 -4.61
C ASN A 200 2.26 -4.89 -5.37
N CYS A 201 1.79 -3.65 -5.55
CA CYS A 201 2.53 -2.58 -6.25
C CYS A 201 3.19 -1.63 -5.25
N VAL A 202 4.26 -0.96 -5.70
CA VAL A 202 4.97 0.06 -4.92
C VAL A 202 4.90 1.41 -5.62
N PHE A 203 4.55 2.46 -4.89
CA PHE A 203 4.52 3.84 -5.40
C PHE A 203 5.54 4.69 -4.64
N ALA A 204 6.70 4.94 -5.26
CA ALA A 204 7.85 5.54 -4.58
C ALA A 204 8.28 6.86 -5.21
N ASN A 205 8.54 7.87 -4.38
CA ASN A 205 9.20 9.12 -4.80
C ASN A 205 8.49 9.81 -5.98
N ASN A 206 7.15 9.78 -6.01
CA ASN A 206 6.37 10.45 -7.03
C ASN A 206 6.13 11.92 -6.63
N GLY A 207 6.03 12.78 -7.64
CA GLY A 207 5.82 14.22 -7.56
C GLY A 207 4.43 14.65 -7.10
N ASN A 208 3.61 13.72 -6.60
CA ASN A 208 2.30 13.90 -5.96
C ASN A 208 1.90 12.55 -5.33
N THR A 209 0.65 12.40 -4.88
CA THR A 209 0.09 11.19 -4.27
C THR A 209 0.52 9.90 -4.99
N GLY A 210 1.02 8.91 -4.24
CA GLY A 210 1.50 7.65 -4.82
C GLY A 210 0.42 6.91 -5.63
N CYS A 211 -0.73 6.62 -5.02
CA CYS A 211 -1.88 6.03 -5.69
C CYS A 211 -3.18 6.79 -5.36
N GLY A 212 -3.78 7.42 -6.36
CA GLY A 212 -5.01 8.19 -6.23
C GLY A 212 -6.22 7.53 -6.91
N ILE A 213 -7.40 7.63 -6.29
CA ILE A 213 -8.70 7.34 -6.88
C ILE A 213 -9.48 8.65 -6.93
N GLY A 214 -9.96 9.04 -8.11
CA GLY A 214 -10.69 10.28 -8.32
C GLY A 214 -11.15 10.45 -9.77
N GLY A 215 -12.41 10.81 -9.95
CA GLY A 215 -13.04 11.07 -11.24
C GLY A 215 -13.00 12.55 -11.62
N ALA A 216 -13.57 12.89 -12.78
CA ALA A 216 -13.71 14.28 -13.19
C ALA A 216 -14.89 14.95 -12.45
N SER A 217 -14.69 16.16 -11.94
CA SER A 217 -15.69 16.90 -11.16
C SER A 217 -16.94 17.33 -11.93
N ASN A 218 -16.89 17.28 -13.27
CA ASN A 218 -18.04 17.54 -14.14
C ASN A 218 -18.91 16.29 -14.40
N LYS A 219 -18.56 15.15 -13.81
CA LYS A 219 -19.32 13.90 -13.88
C LYS A 219 -20.29 13.76 -12.73
N ALA A 220 -21.39 13.04 -12.95
CA ALA A 220 -22.33 12.73 -11.90
C ALA A 220 -21.71 11.75 -10.89
N TYR A 221 -22.23 11.75 -9.66
CA TYR A 221 -21.74 10.90 -8.56
C TYR A 221 -21.69 9.41 -8.92
N ASN A 222 -22.68 8.90 -9.66
CA ASN A 222 -22.74 7.50 -10.10
C ASN A 222 -21.78 7.17 -11.26
N GLU A 223 -21.07 8.16 -11.81
CA GLU A 223 -20.00 7.99 -12.79
C GLU A 223 -18.61 8.11 -12.15
N TRP A 224 -18.52 8.43 -10.85
CA TRP A 224 -17.25 8.53 -10.15
C TRP A 224 -16.66 7.13 -9.86
N PRO A 225 -15.33 6.98 -9.86
CA PRO A 225 -14.67 5.69 -9.65
C PRO A 225 -15.13 5.01 -8.37
N HIS A 226 -15.57 3.76 -8.50
CA HIS A 226 -16.16 2.95 -7.42
C HIS A 226 -15.74 1.48 -7.57
N ASP A 227 -15.95 0.68 -6.51
CA ASP A 227 -15.65 -0.76 -6.50
C ASP A 227 -14.21 -1.11 -6.93
N ASN A 228 -13.22 -0.25 -6.65
CA ASN A 228 -11.80 -0.56 -6.89
C ASN A 228 -11.16 -1.19 -5.65
N LEU A 229 -10.23 -2.11 -5.86
CA LEU A 229 -9.46 -2.77 -4.80
C LEU A 229 -7.97 -2.44 -4.94
N ILE A 230 -7.40 -1.81 -3.91
CA ILE A 230 -5.96 -1.61 -3.75
C ILE A 230 -5.49 -2.57 -2.67
N LYS A 231 -4.71 -3.58 -3.05
CA LYS A 231 -4.37 -4.72 -2.20
C LYS A 231 -2.87 -4.89 -2.05
N ASN A 232 -2.38 -5.04 -0.84
CA ASN A 232 -0.97 -5.34 -0.56
C ASN A 232 0.01 -4.33 -1.19
N CYS A 233 -0.42 -3.09 -1.41
CA CYS A 233 0.41 -2.06 -2.03
C CYS A 233 1.20 -1.28 -0.97
N THR A 234 2.34 -0.73 -1.37
CA THR A 234 3.14 0.14 -0.52
C THR A 234 3.34 1.50 -1.19
N SER A 235 3.25 2.59 -0.43
CA SER A 235 3.44 3.94 -0.96
C SER A 235 4.30 4.80 -0.04
N TYR A 236 5.39 5.36 -0.58
CA TYR A 236 6.33 6.12 0.23
C TYR A 236 7.12 7.19 -0.50
N GLY A 237 7.67 8.13 0.27
CA GLY A 237 8.58 9.17 -0.23
C GLY A 237 7.95 10.12 -1.24
N ASN A 238 6.63 10.10 -1.39
CA ASN A 238 5.94 10.96 -2.35
C ASN A 238 5.93 12.41 -1.84
N TYR A 239 6.19 13.34 -2.75
CA TYR A 239 6.32 14.77 -2.44
C TYR A 239 5.94 15.61 -3.65
N ASP A 240 4.98 16.52 -3.51
CA ASP A 240 4.64 17.47 -4.56
C ASP A 240 5.50 18.74 -4.51
N TRP A 241 6.16 19.02 -5.63
CA TRP A 241 6.89 20.27 -5.85
C TRP A 241 6.04 21.33 -6.55
N ASP A 242 4.74 21.10 -6.74
CA ASP A 242 3.89 21.82 -7.70
C ASP A 242 3.45 23.23 -7.23
N ARG A 243 3.91 23.66 -6.06
CA ARG A 243 3.67 25.00 -5.51
C ARG A 243 4.98 25.73 -5.20
N LEU A 244 4.96 27.07 -5.24
CA LEU A 244 6.13 27.92 -4.94
C LEU A 244 6.03 28.61 -3.59
N ASP A 245 4.95 28.37 -2.88
CA ASP A 245 4.66 28.90 -1.55
C ASP A 245 5.03 27.87 -0.48
N ASP A 246 4.67 28.20 0.75
CA ASP A 246 4.79 27.34 1.91
C ASP A 246 3.81 26.16 1.90
N MET A 247 3.12 25.87 0.79
CA MET A 247 2.24 24.71 0.61
C MET A 247 2.90 23.55 -0.18
N GLN A 248 4.19 23.65 -0.53
CA GLN A 248 4.94 22.57 -1.20
C GLN A 248 4.94 21.26 -0.41
N GLY A 249 4.39 20.17 -0.95
CA GLY A 249 4.33 18.87 -0.28
C GLY A 249 3.02 18.61 0.46
N GLU A 250 2.00 19.47 0.29
CA GLU A 250 0.72 19.40 1.03
C GLU A 250 -0.32 18.54 0.30
N ASP A 251 -0.02 18.03 -0.90
CA ASP A 251 -0.94 17.23 -1.70
C ASP A 251 -0.45 15.79 -1.96
N ALA A 252 0.79 15.46 -1.60
CA ALA A 252 1.39 14.17 -1.84
C ALA A 252 1.21 13.19 -0.68
N ASP A 253 0.10 12.45 -0.75
CA ASP A 253 -0.20 11.35 0.15
C ASP A 253 0.42 10.03 -0.31
N GLY A 254 0.36 9.00 0.54
CA GLY A 254 0.56 7.63 0.09
C GLY A 254 -0.60 7.19 -0.81
N PHE A 255 -1.80 7.21 -0.23
CA PHE A 255 -3.04 6.82 -0.89
C PHE A 255 -4.11 7.92 -0.78
N GLY A 256 -4.69 8.30 -1.93
CA GLY A 256 -5.79 9.27 -1.96
C GLY A 256 -7.06 8.62 -2.51
N CYS A 257 -8.18 8.69 -1.80
CA CYS A 257 -9.50 8.32 -2.32
C CYS A 257 -10.46 9.48 -2.03
N LYS A 258 -10.26 10.58 -2.75
CA LYS A 258 -10.72 11.91 -2.36
C LYS A 258 -11.40 12.67 -3.49
N LEU A 259 -12.10 13.74 -3.13
CA LEU A 259 -12.84 14.67 -4.01
C LEU A 259 -14.04 14.09 -4.75
N THR A 260 -13.80 13.18 -5.68
CA THR A 260 -14.76 12.74 -6.72
C THR A 260 -14.70 11.21 -6.84
N THR A 261 -15.01 10.51 -5.74
CA THR A 261 -14.99 9.05 -5.66
C THR A 261 -16.36 8.51 -5.29
N GLY A 262 -16.77 7.44 -5.98
CA GLY A 262 -17.97 6.68 -5.66
C GLY A 262 -17.72 5.69 -4.51
N PRO A 263 -18.73 4.86 -4.17
CA PRO A 263 -18.66 3.94 -3.03
C PRO A 263 -17.76 2.72 -3.27
N ASN A 264 -17.61 1.88 -2.25
CA ASN A 264 -17.04 0.54 -2.32
C ASN A 264 -15.56 0.48 -2.76
N ASN A 265 -14.83 1.59 -2.70
CA ASN A 265 -13.37 1.54 -2.86
C ASN A 265 -12.75 0.95 -1.59
N VAL A 266 -11.83 -0.01 -1.76
CA VAL A 266 -11.22 -0.76 -0.66
C VAL A 266 -9.70 -0.69 -0.75
N PHE A 267 -9.06 -0.44 0.39
CA PHE A 267 -7.63 -0.61 0.61
C PHE A 267 -7.43 -1.76 1.61
N ASP A 268 -6.63 -2.76 1.26
CA ASP A 268 -6.45 -3.99 2.05
C ASP A 268 -4.98 -4.41 2.08
N GLY A 269 -4.34 -4.53 3.24
CA GLY A 269 -2.94 -4.99 3.31
C GLY A 269 -1.91 -3.92 2.92
N CYS A 270 -2.30 -2.65 2.89
CA CYS A 270 -1.48 -1.56 2.34
C CYS A 270 -0.58 -0.91 3.39
N ILE A 271 0.58 -0.41 2.96
CA ILE A 271 1.54 0.31 3.83
C ILE A 271 1.81 1.69 3.24
N ALA A 272 1.61 2.76 4.02
CA ALA A 272 1.92 4.13 3.63
C ALA A 272 2.91 4.77 4.61
N TYR A 273 4.07 5.22 4.13
CA TYR A 273 5.06 5.85 5.01
C TYR A 273 5.88 6.95 4.37
N ASN A 274 6.34 7.89 5.20
CA ASN A 274 7.21 8.98 4.76
C ASN A 274 6.69 9.73 3.52
N ASN A 275 5.37 9.81 3.35
CA ASN A 275 4.74 10.71 2.39
C ASN A 275 4.70 12.11 2.99
N SER A 276 4.81 13.13 2.15
CA SER A 276 5.01 14.50 2.66
C SER A 276 3.78 15.08 3.35
N ASP A 277 2.57 14.71 2.90
CA ASP A 277 1.31 15.06 3.56
C ASP A 277 0.80 13.90 4.42
N ASP A 278 -0.07 13.00 3.95
CA ASP A 278 -0.60 11.92 4.79
C ASP A 278 -0.32 10.50 4.26
N GLY A 279 -0.55 9.50 5.12
CA GLY A 279 -0.61 8.11 4.68
C GLY A 279 -1.83 7.85 3.79
N TRP A 280 -3.02 8.18 4.30
CA TRP A 280 -4.28 8.18 3.58
C TRP A 280 -4.97 9.53 3.65
N ASP A 281 -5.52 9.98 2.52
CA ASP A 281 -6.39 11.16 2.45
C ASP A 281 -7.74 10.85 1.76
N LEU A 282 -8.83 11.01 2.52
CA LEU A 282 -10.23 10.89 2.09
C LEU A 282 -10.94 12.25 1.97
N PHE A 283 -10.19 13.32 1.73
CA PHE A 283 -10.71 14.69 1.72
C PHE A 283 -11.93 14.91 0.82
N THR A 284 -12.92 15.59 1.36
CA THR A 284 -14.11 16.07 0.64
C THR A 284 -14.01 17.58 0.38
N LYS A 285 -14.71 18.06 -0.65
CA LYS A 285 -14.73 19.48 -1.02
C LYS A 285 -16.16 19.93 -1.26
N HIS A 286 -16.57 21.08 -0.71
CA HIS A 286 -17.93 21.60 -0.87
C HIS A 286 -18.41 21.69 -2.32
N LEU A 287 -17.50 21.95 -3.26
CA LEU A 287 -17.84 22.08 -4.68
C LEU A 287 -18.27 20.74 -5.30
N THR A 288 -17.72 19.62 -4.84
CA THR A 288 -18.06 18.28 -5.36
C THR A 288 -19.04 17.55 -4.44
N GLY A 289 -19.07 17.90 -3.14
CA GLY A 289 -19.96 17.28 -2.16
C GLY A 289 -19.34 16.02 -1.52
N PRO A 290 -20.19 15.12 -0.99
CA PRO A 290 -19.72 13.89 -0.33
C PRO A 290 -19.12 12.91 -1.35
N ILE A 291 -18.10 12.18 -0.90
CA ILE A 291 -17.58 11.01 -1.61
C ILE A 291 -18.31 9.75 -1.14
N GLY A 292 -18.09 8.62 -1.83
CA GLY A 292 -18.52 7.32 -1.35
C GLY A 292 -17.78 6.85 -0.10
N SER A 293 -18.43 5.96 0.66
CA SER A 293 -17.78 5.28 1.77
C SER A 293 -16.57 4.49 1.27
N VAL A 294 -15.51 4.49 2.08
CA VAL A 294 -14.23 3.83 1.80
C VAL A 294 -13.98 2.87 2.95
N THR A 295 -13.50 1.67 2.61
CA THR A 295 -13.02 0.69 3.58
C THR A 295 -11.51 0.61 3.52
N ILE A 296 -10.84 0.84 4.63
CA ILE A 296 -9.39 0.63 4.77
C ILE A 296 -9.21 -0.47 5.80
N LYS A 297 -8.53 -1.56 5.43
CA LYS A 297 -8.33 -2.67 6.35
C LYS A 297 -6.94 -3.29 6.26
N ASN A 298 -6.52 -3.95 7.33
CA ASN A 298 -5.24 -4.65 7.41
C ASN A 298 -4.06 -3.76 6.97
N SER A 299 -4.08 -2.46 7.29
CA SER A 299 -3.17 -1.47 6.70
C SER A 299 -2.36 -0.70 7.74
N ILE A 300 -1.22 -0.16 7.33
CA ILE A 300 -0.30 0.55 8.21
C ILE A 300 0.05 1.93 7.66
N ALA A 301 -0.03 2.95 8.52
CA ALA A 301 0.45 4.31 8.24
C ALA A 301 1.56 4.71 9.21
N PHE A 302 2.76 5.04 8.75
CA PHE A 302 3.80 5.51 9.67
C PHE A 302 4.73 6.59 9.13
N SER A 303 5.24 7.45 10.01
CA SER A 303 6.20 8.50 9.64
C SER A 303 5.76 9.42 8.49
N ASN A 304 4.47 9.48 8.18
CA ASN A 304 3.95 10.46 7.23
C ASN A 304 4.09 11.87 7.82
N GLY A 305 4.32 12.86 6.96
CA GLY A 305 4.76 14.19 7.36
C GLY A 305 6.25 14.28 7.70
N PHE A 306 7.04 13.24 7.41
CA PHE A 306 8.50 13.26 7.46
C PHE A 306 9.11 12.76 6.14
N SER A 307 10.20 13.38 5.70
CA SER A 307 11.02 12.84 4.62
C SER A 307 11.70 11.52 5.04
N LEU A 308 12.26 10.77 4.09
CA LEU A 308 13.06 9.57 4.37
C LEU A 308 14.28 9.85 5.26
N THR A 309 14.81 11.08 5.24
CA THR A 309 15.89 11.53 6.12
C THR A 309 15.42 12.01 7.48
N GLY A 310 14.10 12.03 7.73
CA GLY A 310 13.49 12.44 9.00
C GLY A 310 13.18 13.93 9.12
N GLU A 311 13.32 14.70 8.04
CA GLU A 311 12.97 16.13 8.03
C GLU A 311 11.46 16.32 8.11
N SER A 312 11.00 17.26 8.93
CA SER A 312 9.57 17.58 9.06
C SER A 312 9.01 18.19 7.78
N MET A 313 7.87 17.66 7.32
CA MET A 313 7.16 18.05 6.10
C MET A 313 5.78 18.64 6.42
N LYS A 314 4.70 18.25 5.73
CA LYS A 314 3.33 18.80 5.85
C LYS A 314 2.49 18.06 6.87
N ASN A 315 1.19 17.83 6.65
CA ASN A 315 0.24 17.54 7.71
C ASN A 315 0.68 16.33 8.55
N GLY A 316 0.95 15.20 7.89
CA GLY A 316 1.49 14.01 8.52
C GLY A 316 0.47 13.25 9.34
N ASN A 317 -0.76 13.11 8.85
CA ASN A 317 -1.70 12.17 9.45
C ASN A 317 -1.43 10.75 8.93
N GLY A 318 -1.68 9.74 9.76
CA GLY A 318 -1.70 8.36 9.30
C GLY A 318 -2.91 8.13 8.39
N PHE A 319 -4.12 8.34 8.93
CA PHE A 319 -5.39 8.19 8.23
C PHE A 319 -6.23 9.47 8.37
N LYS A 320 -6.28 10.32 7.32
CA LYS A 320 -7.16 11.49 7.21
C LYS A 320 -8.49 11.06 6.59
N LEU A 321 -9.55 11.00 7.40
CA LEU A 321 -10.81 10.31 7.11
C LEU A 321 -11.96 11.25 6.74
N GLY A 322 -11.66 12.38 6.11
CA GLY A 322 -12.66 13.25 5.51
C GLY A 322 -12.20 14.69 5.38
N GLY A 323 -13.14 15.63 5.47
CA GLY A 323 -12.87 17.04 5.23
C GLY A 323 -14.11 17.91 5.36
N ARG A 324 -13.89 19.21 5.58
CA ARG A 324 -14.84 20.29 5.25
C ARG A 324 -16.26 20.14 5.83
N ALA A 325 -16.45 19.47 6.98
CA ALA A 325 -17.78 19.28 7.57
C ALA A 325 -18.78 18.55 6.65
N ILE A 326 -18.30 17.68 5.75
CA ILE A 326 -19.14 16.91 4.83
C ILE A 326 -19.21 15.47 5.33
N GLU A 327 -20.44 15.01 5.57
CA GLU A 327 -20.74 13.72 6.16
C GLU A 327 -20.40 12.55 5.21
N VAL A 328 -19.46 11.70 5.63
CA VAL A 328 -19.21 10.40 4.98
C VAL A 328 -18.86 9.37 6.06
N SER A 329 -19.55 8.22 6.04
CA SER A 329 -19.30 7.16 7.04
C SER A 329 -18.29 6.15 6.50
N HIS A 330 -17.04 6.23 6.93
CA HIS A 330 -15.95 5.33 6.53
C HIS A 330 -15.77 4.17 7.52
N LEU A 331 -15.16 3.08 7.05
CA LEU A 331 -14.75 1.94 7.88
C LEU A 331 -13.23 1.78 7.83
N VAL A 332 -12.61 1.73 9.00
CA VAL A 332 -11.20 1.39 9.15
C VAL A 332 -11.10 0.19 10.09
N GLU A 333 -10.46 -0.89 9.65
CA GLU A 333 -10.45 -2.16 10.39
C GLU A 333 -9.07 -2.82 10.41
N ASN A 334 -8.61 -3.25 11.58
CA ASN A 334 -7.31 -3.92 11.72
C ASN A 334 -6.15 -3.08 11.16
N CYS A 335 -6.08 -1.81 11.54
CA CYS A 335 -5.06 -0.88 11.04
C CYS A 335 -4.15 -0.36 12.15
N ILE A 336 -2.88 -0.11 11.83
CA ILE A 336 -1.90 0.49 12.74
C ILE A 336 -1.46 1.85 12.22
N ALA A 337 -1.43 2.86 13.10
CA ALA A 337 -0.79 4.14 12.83
C ALA A 337 0.32 4.39 13.87
N PHE A 338 1.54 4.71 13.44
CA PHE A 338 2.62 5.04 14.38
C PHE A 338 3.62 6.06 13.85
N TYR A 339 4.23 6.86 14.74
CA TYR A 339 5.26 7.85 14.38
C TYR A 339 4.89 8.85 13.28
N ASN A 340 3.60 9.03 12.96
CA ASN A 340 3.18 10.09 12.04
C ASN A 340 3.38 11.46 12.70
N LYS A 341 3.68 12.49 11.91
CA LYS A 341 3.99 13.84 12.44
C LYS A 341 2.83 14.43 13.23
N ALA A 342 1.60 14.21 12.74
CA ALA A 342 0.34 14.58 13.38
C ALA A 342 -0.41 13.29 13.75
N ASN A 343 -1.73 13.27 13.55
CA ASN A 343 -2.60 12.26 14.14
C ASN A 343 -2.40 10.86 13.53
N GLY A 344 -2.54 9.81 14.33
CA GLY A 344 -2.66 8.45 13.79
C GLY A 344 -3.94 8.28 12.95
N PHE A 345 -5.09 8.57 13.56
CA PHE A 345 -6.42 8.58 12.92
C PHE A 345 -7.08 9.94 13.13
N ASP A 346 -7.54 10.57 12.06
CA ASP A 346 -8.08 11.92 12.04
C ASP A 346 -9.42 11.94 11.29
N ASP A 347 -10.52 12.34 11.93
CA ASP A 347 -11.78 12.55 11.20
C ASP A 347 -11.71 13.68 10.18
N ASN A 348 -10.74 14.58 10.35
CA ASN A 348 -10.54 15.79 9.59
C ASN A 348 -11.85 16.56 9.38
N SER A 349 -12.60 16.76 10.46
CA SER A 349 -13.88 17.46 10.45
C SER A 349 -14.99 16.75 9.68
N ASN A 350 -14.95 15.43 9.56
CA ASN A 350 -16.05 14.64 9.00
C ASN A 350 -17.13 14.39 10.06
N PRO A 351 -18.37 14.89 9.90
CA PRO A 351 -19.46 14.66 10.86
C PRO A 351 -20.14 13.28 10.68
N GLY A 352 -19.66 12.44 9.76
CA GLY A 352 -20.18 11.09 9.54
C GLY A 352 -19.91 10.14 10.69
N THR A 353 -20.46 8.93 10.58
CA THR A 353 -20.18 7.85 11.53
C THR A 353 -18.95 7.09 11.03
N ILE A 354 -17.76 7.55 11.40
CA ILE A 354 -16.53 6.81 11.12
C ILE A 354 -16.43 5.66 12.11
N THR A 355 -16.19 4.46 11.60
CA THR A 355 -16.05 3.25 12.41
C THR A 355 -14.59 2.79 12.39
N LEU A 356 -13.96 2.75 13.56
CA LEU A 356 -12.67 2.09 13.77
C LEU A 356 -12.89 0.76 14.48
N LYS A 357 -12.35 -0.33 13.93
CA LYS A 357 -12.38 -1.67 14.54
C LYS A 357 -10.97 -2.22 14.63
N LYS A 358 -10.56 -2.73 15.78
CA LYS A 358 -9.23 -3.35 15.93
C LYS A 358 -8.11 -2.43 15.43
N CYS A 359 -8.18 -1.14 15.76
CA CYS A 359 -7.16 -0.18 15.34
C CYS A 359 -6.18 0.07 16.48
N THR A 360 -4.88 0.17 16.17
CA THR A 360 -3.85 0.53 17.13
C THR A 360 -3.19 1.84 16.69
N SER A 361 -3.16 2.84 17.57
CA SER A 361 -2.44 4.09 17.37
C SER A 361 -1.31 4.17 18.40
N TYR A 362 -0.08 4.39 17.95
CA TYR A 362 1.11 4.32 18.80
C TYR A 362 2.09 5.46 18.50
N LEU A 363 2.29 6.36 19.47
CA LEU A 363 3.30 7.43 19.41
C LEU A 363 3.20 8.30 18.15
N ASN A 364 1.99 8.72 17.79
CA ASN A 364 1.79 9.75 16.76
C ASN A 364 1.84 11.15 17.39
N GLY A 365 2.23 12.16 16.61
CA GLY A 365 2.26 13.55 17.06
C GLY A 365 0.88 14.22 17.02
N THR A 366 0.83 15.55 17.11
CA THR A 366 -0.44 16.30 16.96
C THR A 366 -0.32 17.37 15.89
N ARG A 367 -1.46 17.86 15.39
CA ARG A 367 -1.50 19.04 14.52
C ARG A 367 -0.76 20.27 15.10
N ASN A 368 -0.60 20.36 16.42
CA ASN A 368 0.02 21.49 17.12
C ASN A 368 1.46 21.23 17.64
N TYR A 369 1.88 19.96 17.72
CA TYR A 369 3.16 19.54 18.28
C TYR A 369 3.70 18.37 17.45
N ALA A 370 4.71 18.64 16.62
CA ALA A 370 5.39 17.62 15.84
C ALA A 370 6.21 16.72 16.77
N MET A 371 5.96 15.42 16.73
CA MET A 371 6.89 14.43 17.28
C MET A 371 7.92 14.11 16.23
N GLY A 372 8.96 14.95 16.14
CA GLY A 372 10.10 14.68 15.28
C GLY A 372 10.75 13.34 15.63
N ARG A 373 11.15 12.59 14.60
CA ARG A 373 12.11 11.49 14.71
C ARG A 373 13.42 12.06 15.28
N PHE A 374 13.56 12.11 16.61
CA PHE A 374 14.85 12.36 17.22
C PHE A 374 15.68 11.07 17.10
N LEU A 375 16.32 10.88 15.95
CA LEU A 375 17.58 10.15 15.89
C LEU A 375 18.64 11.01 16.60
N GLU A 376 18.57 11.09 17.94
CA GLU A 376 19.77 11.40 18.71
C GLU A 376 20.51 10.09 18.94
N GLU A 377 21.84 10.13 18.89
CA GLU A 377 22.81 9.02 18.92
C GLU A 377 22.75 8.12 20.17
N ASN A 378 21.66 8.10 20.94
CA ASN A 378 21.51 7.37 22.20
C ASN A 378 20.15 6.70 22.43
N ASN A 379 19.39 6.31 21.39
CA ASN A 379 18.17 5.46 21.54
C ASN A 379 17.12 5.96 22.58
N THR A 380 17.14 7.25 22.92
CA THR A 380 16.18 7.85 23.86
C THR A 380 15.16 8.68 23.10
N TYR A 381 14.00 8.09 22.87
CA TYR A 381 12.80 8.78 22.41
C TYR A 381 12.36 9.80 23.47
N SER A 382 12.81 11.06 23.38
CA SER A 382 12.36 12.12 24.29
C SER A 382 11.19 12.88 23.65
N ALA A 383 9.98 12.36 23.87
CA ALA A 383 8.76 13.03 23.50
C ALA A 383 8.27 13.86 24.69
N THR A 384 8.43 15.17 24.57
CA THR A 384 7.84 16.13 25.49
C THR A 384 6.49 16.52 24.89
N TRP A 385 5.40 16.05 25.51
CA TRP A 385 3.98 16.30 25.19
C TRP A 385 3.36 15.40 24.10
N TYR A 386 2.71 14.31 24.53
CA TYR A 386 1.99 13.33 23.68
C TYR A 386 0.50 13.69 23.59
N GLU A 387 0.01 14.19 22.46
CA GLU A 387 -1.41 14.62 22.37
C GLU A 387 -2.19 14.16 21.11
N GLY A 388 -1.79 13.15 20.32
CA GLY A 388 -2.44 12.96 18.98
C GLY A 388 -2.42 11.57 18.36
N ASP A 389 -3.20 10.66 18.93
CA ASP A 389 -3.33 9.31 18.37
C ASP A 389 -4.63 9.08 17.59
N ILE A 390 -5.77 9.37 18.21
CA ILE A 390 -7.11 9.20 17.66
C ILE A 390 -7.84 10.51 17.94
N LEU A 391 -7.90 11.38 16.92
CA LEU A 391 -8.53 12.69 17.02
C LEU A 391 -9.90 12.67 16.33
N PHE A 392 -10.94 12.65 17.15
CA PHE A 392 -12.34 12.68 16.68
C PHE A 392 -13.11 13.72 17.47
N GLY A 393 -13.59 14.75 16.76
CA GLY A 393 -14.04 16.01 17.34
C GLY A 393 -15.26 16.60 16.66
N PRO A 394 -16.21 17.20 17.39
CA PRO A 394 -17.26 17.99 16.78
C PRO A 394 -16.62 19.22 16.14
N VAL A 395 -16.79 19.34 14.84
CA VAL A 395 -16.46 20.57 14.10
C VAL A 395 -17.20 21.74 14.75
N ASP A 396 -16.56 22.91 14.84
CA ASP A 396 -17.18 24.16 15.27
C ASP A 396 -18.63 24.28 14.74
N ASN A 397 -19.61 24.26 15.65
CA ASN A 397 -21.06 24.31 15.39
C ASN A 397 -21.74 23.09 14.73
N VAL A 398 -21.09 21.93 14.60
CA VAL A 398 -21.69 20.66 14.16
C VAL A 398 -21.64 19.62 15.28
N PRO A 399 -22.70 19.47 16.08
CA PRO A 399 -22.68 18.64 17.30
C PRO A 399 -22.80 17.12 17.05
N LYS A 400 -22.39 16.59 15.88
CA LYS A 400 -22.89 15.30 15.37
C LYS A 400 -21.88 14.33 14.76
N SER A 401 -20.59 14.35 15.05
CA SER A 401 -19.81 13.13 14.76
C SER A 401 -20.24 12.04 15.76
N HIS A 402 -20.64 10.86 15.26
CA HIS A 402 -21.15 9.73 16.08
C HIS A 402 -20.23 8.52 15.93
N ASN A 403 -18.92 8.75 16.05
CA ASN A 403 -17.91 7.77 15.67
C ASN A 403 -17.98 6.51 16.53
N VAL A 404 -17.65 5.36 15.92
CA VAL A 404 -17.75 4.05 16.55
C VAL A 404 -16.36 3.46 16.71
N PHE A 405 -15.95 3.14 17.94
CA PHE A 405 -14.70 2.47 18.23
C PHE A 405 -14.98 1.09 18.82
N VAL A 406 -14.39 0.05 18.23
CA VAL A 406 -14.51 -1.33 18.71
C VAL A 406 -13.12 -1.96 18.78
N ASP A 407 -12.73 -2.45 19.96
CA ASP A 407 -11.44 -3.11 20.15
C ASP A 407 -10.25 -2.23 19.74
N CYS A 408 -10.26 -0.92 20.05
CA CYS A 408 -9.16 -0.02 19.67
C CYS A 408 -8.13 0.18 20.79
N ILE A 409 -6.87 0.42 20.44
CA ILE A 409 -5.81 0.83 21.37
C ILE A 409 -5.24 2.17 20.91
N SER A 410 -5.08 3.12 21.84
CA SER A 410 -4.32 4.35 21.64
C SER A 410 -3.34 4.56 22.80
N TYR A 411 -2.08 4.84 22.45
CA TYR A 411 -0.94 4.99 23.33
C TYR A 411 -0.38 6.44 23.31
N SER A 412 -1.23 7.44 23.58
CA SER A 412 -0.82 8.84 23.78
C SER A 412 -1.79 9.58 24.70
N SER A 413 -1.29 10.61 25.38
CA SER A 413 -1.98 11.29 26.46
C SER A 413 -2.82 12.50 26.03
N ALA A 414 -3.62 12.44 24.96
CA ALA A 414 -4.77 13.35 24.87
C ALA A 414 -5.79 12.94 23.82
N ILE A 415 -7.05 13.06 24.24
CA ILE A 415 -8.17 13.35 23.36
C ILE A 415 -8.67 14.70 23.90
N THR A 416 -8.15 15.82 23.38
CA THR A 416 -8.55 17.16 23.86
C THR A 416 -9.93 17.57 23.35
N ASP A 417 -10.56 16.74 22.51
CA ASP A 417 -11.82 17.06 21.86
C ASP A 417 -13.03 16.32 22.47
N SER A 418 -14.20 16.96 22.34
CA SER A 418 -15.48 16.51 22.87
C SER A 418 -16.03 15.33 22.06
N TYR A 419 -15.54 14.12 22.30
CA TYR A 419 -16.04 12.92 21.62
C TYR A 419 -17.57 12.77 21.72
N CYS A 420 -18.21 12.47 20.58
CA CYS A 420 -19.59 12.01 20.50
C CYS A 420 -19.64 10.70 19.70
N GLY A 421 -20.28 9.66 20.22
CA GLY A 421 -20.25 8.32 19.62
C GLY A 421 -20.30 7.17 20.62
N THR A 422 -19.96 5.97 20.15
CA THR A 422 -19.87 4.74 20.96
C THR A 422 -18.48 4.13 20.94
N ALA A 423 -17.93 3.85 22.11
CA ALA A 423 -16.70 3.06 22.25
C ALA A 423 -16.99 1.77 23.04
N ASN A 424 -16.48 0.65 22.54
CA ASN A 424 -16.65 -0.68 23.11
C ASN A 424 -15.31 -1.41 23.14
N ASN A 425 -14.89 -1.91 24.32
CA ASN A 425 -13.65 -2.66 24.50
C ASN A 425 -12.41 -1.91 23.96
N SER A 426 -12.42 -0.58 24.07
CA SER A 426 -11.38 0.30 23.55
C SER A 426 -10.61 0.98 24.68
N TYR A 427 -9.30 1.05 24.51
CA TYR A 427 -8.32 1.43 25.52
C TYR A 427 -7.59 2.67 25.06
N PHE A 428 -7.80 3.78 25.78
CA PHE A 428 -7.16 5.06 25.50
C PHE A 428 -6.31 5.46 26.69
N PHE A 429 -5.02 5.70 26.44
CA PHE A 429 -4.09 6.13 27.47
C PHE A 429 -4.41 7.58 27.90
N ASN A 430 -4.47 7.85 29.20
CA ASN A 430 -4.70 9.19 29.72
C ASN A 430 -3.43 9.82 30.32
N GLN A 431 -3.48 11.11 30.63
CA GLN A 431 -2.36 11.90 31.19
C GLN A 431 -1.85 11.39 32.56
N ASN A 432 -2.58 10.49 33.22
CA ASN A 432 -2.21 9.89 34.51
C ASN A 432 -1.57 8.50 34.36
N ASN A 433 -1.16 8.11 33.15
CA ASN A 433 -0.69 6.75 32.84
C ASN A 433 -1.71 5.67 33.18
N LYS A 434 -2.99 5.91 32.91
CA LYS A 434 -4.06 4.92 33.09
C LYS A 434 -4.81 4.74 31.78
N TYR A 435 -5.30 3.53 31.56
CA TYR A 435 -6.22 3.30 30.45
C TYR A 435 -7.64 3.67 30.88
N VAL A 436 -8.33 4.42 30.01
CA VAL A 436 -9.76 4.65 30.14
C VAL A 436 -10.46 3.61 29.28
N VAL A 437 -11.15 2.67 29.93
CA VAL A 437 -11.96 1.65 29.26
C VAL A 437 -13.36 2.20 29.03
N PHE A 438 -13.81 2.17 27.78
CA PHE A 438 -15.20 2.48 27.43
C PHE A 438 -15.98 1.18 27.21
N ASP A 439 -16.77 0.81 28.20
CA ASP A 439 -17.73 -0.29 28.10
C ASP A 439 -19.10 0.28 27.73
N ALA A 440 -19.40 0.29 26.42
CA ALA A 440 -20.70 0.66 25.86
C ALA A 440 -21.25 2.04 26.30
N LEU A 441 -20.46 3.10 26.13
CA LEU A 441 -20.89 4.46 26.43
C LEU A 441 -21.27 5.21 25.15
N SER A 442 -22.53 5.65 25.06
CA SER A 442 -22.88 6.78 24.21
C SER A 442 -22.40 8.04 24.93
N VAL A 443 -21.33 8.64 24.43
CA VAL A 443 -20.78 9.89 24.92
C VAL A 443 -21.24 10.99 23.96
N CYS A 444 -21.64 12.16 24.46
CA CYS A 444 -21.65 13.41 23.68
C CYS A 444 -21.28 14.56 24.64
N ASN A 445 -20.41 15.46 24.20
CA ASN A 445 -19.94 16.65 24.94
C ASN A 445 -19.24 16.36 26.28
N SER A 446 -18.45 15.28 26.40
CA SER A 446 -17.63 15.09 27.60
C SER A 446 -16.16 15.37 27.34
N LYS A 447 -15.56 16.30 28.11
CA LYS A 447 -14.11 16.48 28.26
C LYS A 447 -13.43 15.35 29.08
N TYR A 448 -14.02 14.15 29.03
CA TYR A 448 -13.81 12.94 29.83
C TYR A 448 -14.05 13.02 31.35
N SER A 449 -14.95 12.12 31.80
CA SER A 449 -15.08 11.66 33.19
C SER A 449 -15.88 10.34 33.30
N LYS A 450 -15.88 9.46 32.28
CA LYS A 450 -16.86 8.36 32.18
C LYS A 450 -16.36 6.93 31.95
N GLY A 451 -15.08 6.70 31.62
CA GLY A 451 -14.56 5.33 31.53
C GLY A 451 -13.91 4.86 32.83
N ASN A 452 -13.78 3.55 33.01
CA ASN A 452 -13.08 2.99 34.17
C ASN A 452 -11.58 3.15 33.97
N GLU A 453 -10.91 3.80 34.92
CA GLU A 453 -9.45 3.84 34.96
C GLU A 453 -8.91 2.49 35.43
N ILE A 454 -8.01 1.89 34.65
CA ILE A 454 -7.23 0.72 35.05
C ILE A 454 -5.73 1.06 35.09
N ASP A 455 -4.96 0.33 35.89
CA ASP A 455 -3.50 0.50 35.96
C ASP A 455 -2.85 0.23 34.59
N SER A 456 -1.77 0.95 34.28
CA SER A 456 -1.01 0.77 33.04
C SER A 456 -0.48 -0.66 32.94
N TYR A 457 -0.82 -1.33 31.84
CA TYR A 457 -0.20 -2.57 31.39
C TYR A 457 0.18 -2.44 29.91
N ASP A 458 1.41 -2.81 29.56
CA ASP A 458 1.89 -2.83 28.18
C ASP A 458 1.31 -4.03 27.41
N PRO A 459 0.38 -3.83 26.45
CA PRO A 459 -0.29 -4.92 25.75
C PRO A 459 0.60 -5.58 24.70
N PHE A 460 1.77 -5.01 24.37
CA PHE A 460 2.59 -5.43 23.25
C PHE A 460 3.75 -6.34 23.66
N VAL A 461 4.08 -7.31 22.80
CA VAL A 461 5.27 -8.17 22.93
C VAL A 461 6.54 -7.34 22.78
N SER A 462 6.54 -6.40 21.83
CA SER A 462 7.61 -5.44 21.62
C SER A 462 7.08 -4.11 21.09
N THR A 463 7.75 -3.04 21.47
CA THR A 463 7.55 -1.69 20.93
C THR A 463 8.75 -1.22 20.09
N ASN A 464 9.67 -2.12 19.77
CA ASN A 464 10.83 -1.83 18.93
C ASN A 464 10.55 -2.28 17.50
N ILE A 465 10.80 -1.39 16.54
CA ILE A 465 10.71 -1.67 15.11
C ILE A 465 12.05 -1.33 14.44
N ASN A 466 12.45 -2.14 13.45
CA ASN A 466 13.62 -1.83 12.62
C ASN A 466 13.17 -0.99 11.41
N LEU A 467 13.72 0.21 11.24
CA LEU A 467 13.39 1.08 10.10
C LEU A 467 14.66 1.57 9.40
N ASP A 468 15.71 0.74 9.40
CA ASP A 468 17.01 1.09 8.83
C ASP A 468 16.98 1.09 7.29
N ASP A 469 16.22 0.19 6.67
CA ASP A 469 16.07 0.08 5.21
C ASP A 469 14.66 0.50 4.75
N LEU A 470 14.43 1.81 4.76
CA LEU A 470 13.17 2.39 4.32
C LEU A 470 12.86 2.13 2.83
N GLU A 471 13.81 1.70 2.00
CA GLU A 471 13.51 1.37 0.60
C GLU A 471 12.98 -0.06 0.40
N ASN A 472 13.21 -0.95 1.37
CA ASN A 472 12.84 -2.36 1.28
C ASN A 472 11.68 -2.80 2.18
N ILE A 473 11.04 -1.86 2.90
CA ILE A 473 9.85 -2.11 3.76
C ILE A 473 8.77 -2.95 3.07
N HIS A 474 8.53 -2.74 1.77
CA HIS A 474 7.54 -3.53 1.02
C HIS A 474 7.82 -5.04 1.05
N TYR A 475 9.09 -5.43 1.06
CA TYR A 475 9.53 -6.82 1.05
C TYR A 475 9.80 -7.35 2.46
N GLU A 476 10.34 -6.52 3.35
CA GLU A 476 10.70 -6.93 4.72
C GLU A 476 9.49 -7.16 5.62
N TYR A 477 8.41 -6.39 5.44
CA TYR A 477 7.22 -6.45 6.28
C TYR A 477 6.03 -7.12 5.61
N ARG A 478 6.31 -8.17 4.84
CA ARG A 478 5.30 -9.03 4.25
C ARG A 478 5.61 -10.51 4.44
N ASN A 479 4.57 -11.30 4.67
CA ASN A 479 4.59 -12.75 4.55
C ASN A 479 4.59 -13.17 3.07
N ASN A 480 4.75 -14.48 2.80
CA ASN A 480 4.73 -15.03 1.44
C ASN A 480 3.40 -14.82 0.68
N ASP A 481 2.29 -14.65 1.41
CA ASP A 481 0.97 -14.32 0.83
C ASP A 481 0.76 -12.79 0.67
N TYR A 482 1.83 -12.03 0.87
CA TYR A 482 1.91 -10.57 0.90
C TYR A 482 1.12 -9.89 2.03
N SER A 483 0.53 -10.64 2.96
CA SER A 483 -0.02 -10.04 4.19
C SER A 483 1.08 -9.36 4.99
N ILE A 484 0.73 -8.32 5.74
CA ILE A 484 1.72 -7.55 6.51
C ILE A 484 2.27 -8.41 7.66
N ASN A 485 3.56 -8.28 7.94
CA ASN A 485 4.21 -8.90 9.10
C ASN A 485 5.16 -7.89 9.76
N LEU A 486 4.82 -7.43 10.97
CA LEU A 486 5.67 -6.52 11.76
C LEU A 486 6.56 -7.25 12.76
N ASN A 487 6.75 -8.56 12.59
CA ASN A 487 7.41 -9.45 13.53
C ASN A 487 6.78 -9.37 14.93
N ASN A 488 7.52 -8.85 15.91
CA ASN A 488 7.03 -8.68 17.29
C ASN A 488 6.59 -7.24 17.60
N PHE A 489 6.79 -6.29 16.69
CA PHE A 489 6.42 -4.89 16.92
C PHE A 489 4.90 -4.74 16.96
N LEU A 490 4.38 -4.17 18.05
CA LEU A 490 2.95 -4.00 18.34
C LEU A 490 2.12 -5.29 18.28
N LYS A 491 2.78 -6.45 18.27
CA LYS A 491 2.13 -7.75 18.42
C LYS A 491 1.52 -7.84 19.81
N LEU A 492 0.26 -8.21 19.90
CA LEU A 492 -0.45 -8.35 21.17
C LEU A 492 0.05 -9.57 21.95
N LYS A 493 0.16 -9.44 23.28
CA LYS A 493 0.37 -10.59 24.18
C LYS A 493 -0.89 -11.46 24.18
N ASN A 494 -0.75 -12.78 24.35
CA ASN A 494 -1.83 -13.78 24.21
C ASN A 494 -3.10 -13.56 25.07
N ASN A 495 -3.03 -12.70 26.09
CA ASN A 495 -4.15 -12.32 26.93
C ASN A 495 -4.93 -11.08 26.43
N PHE A 496 -4.54 -10.51 25.28
CA PHE A 496 -5.20 -9.36 24.65
C PHE A 496 -5.79 -9.75 23.30
N ASN A 497 -7.07 -9.43 23.12
CA ASN A 497 -7.80 -9.59 21.87
C ASN A 497 -8.32 -8.24 21.33
N ILE A 498 -7.59 -7.15 21.64
CA ILE A 498 -7.92 -5.77 21.32
C ILE A 498 -6.81 -5.14 20.49
N GLY A 499 -7.14 -4.22 19.60
CA GLY A 499 -6.20 -3.59 18.67
C GLY A 499 -5.95 -4.42 17.43
N ALA A 500 -5.10 -3.90 16.57
CA ALA A 500 -4.72 -4.56 15.32
C ALA A 500 -3.81 -5.75 15.60
N SER A 501 -3.89 -6.76 14.73
CA SER A 501 -3.01 -7.93 14.71
C SER A 501 -2.56 -8.23 13.29
N PHE A 502 -1.25 -8.40 13.13
CA PHE A 502 -0.58 -8.80 11.89
C PHE A 502 0.33 -10.01 12.15
#